data_AF-Q0AAS5-F1
#
_entry.id   AF-Q0AAS5-F1
#
_cell.length_a   1.000
_cell.length_b   1.000
_cell.length_c   1.000
_cell.angle_alpha   90.00
_cell.angle_beta   90.00
_cell.angle_gamma   90.00
#
_symmetry.space_group_name_H-M   'P 1'
#
loop_
_entity.id
_entity.type
_entity.pdbx_description
1 polymer ?
#
loop_
_entity_poly.entity_id
_entity_poly.type
_entity_poly.pdbx_seq_one_letter_code
_entity_poly.pdbx_strand_id
1 'polypeptide(L)'
;MKVDNSFQINQALQQLREVAAQAGNEPVSGRGEAPGADFTRLMREALENVNGLQQTSSAMTDAVARGEEVNLTEVMVATQKSRVAFEALKETRNRLLEAYQEVSNMQV
;
A
#
# COMPACT_ATOMS: atom_id res chain seq x y z
N MET A 1 -57.98 32.49 3.36
CA MET A 1 -56.97 31.46 3.05
C MET A 1 -55.59 31.96 3.46
N LYS A 2 -55.16 31.65 4.68
CA LYS A 2 -53.79 31.85 5.19
C LYS A 2 -53.55 30.83 6.31
N VAL A 3 -53.55 29.53 5.99
CA VAL A 3 -53.18 28.47 6.97
C VAL A 3 -52.13 27.50 6.40
N ASP A 4 -51.69 27.66 5.16
CA ASP A 4 -50.91 26.62 4.47
C ASP A 4 -49.38 26.67 4.68
N ASN A 5 -48.83 27.72 5.31
CA ASN A 5 -47.37 27.93 5.35
C ASN A 5 -46.66 27.33 6.59
N SER A 6 -47.34 27.16 7.73
CA SER A 6 -46.74 26.58 8.95
C SER A 6 -46.72 25.04 8.92
N PHE A 7 -47.62 24.43 8.16
CA PHE A 7 -47.68 22.97 7.99
C PHE A 7 -46.56 22.46 7.09
N GLN A 8 -46.23 23.20 6.02
CA GLN A 8 -45.15 22.86 5.09
C GLN A 8 -43.76 22.99 5.72
N ILE A 9 -43.55 23.99 6.59
CA ILE A 9 -42.28 24.16 7.33
C ILE A 9 -42.06 22.99 8.31
N ASN A 10 -43.11 22.54 8.99
CA ASN A 10 -43.03 21.40 9.90
C ASN A 10 -42.77 20.08 9.15
N GLN A 11 -43.31 19.90 7.94
CA GLN A 11 -42.99 18.75 7.09
C GLN A 11 -41.54 18.79 6.57
N ALA A 12 -41.04 19.96 6.17
CA ALA A 12 -39.66 20.11 5.71
C ALA A 12 -38.64 19.83 6.84
N LEU A 13 -38.94 20.23 8.07
CA LEU A 13 -38.10 19.94 9.25
C LEU A 13 -38.12 18.45 9.63
N GLN A 14 -39.23 17.75 9.39
CA GLN A 14 -39.30 16.29 9.59
C GLN A 14 -38.49 15.55 8.53
N GLN A 15 -38.59 15.93 7.26
CA GLN A 15 -37.77 15.37 6.18
C GLN A 15 -36.27 15.61 6.40
N LEU A 16 -35.88 16.80 6.87
CA LEU A 16 -34.48 17.09 7.21
C LEU A 16 -33.96 16.20 8.35
N ARG A 17 -34.80 15.86 9.32
CA ARG A 17 -34.42 14.94 10.42
C ARG A 17 -34.26 13.50 9.95
N GLU A 18 -35.11 13.04 9.03
CA GLU A 18 -35.00 11.72 8.43
C GLU A 18 -33.76 11.59 7.54
N VAL A 19 -33.45 12.63 6.75
CA VAL A 19 -32.21 12.68 5.95
C VAL A 19 -30.97 12.76 6.84
N ALA A 20 -31.00 13.50 7.94
CA ALA A 20 -29.89 13.54 8.91
C ALA A 20 -29.71 12.19 9.65
N ALA A 21 -30.81 11.47 9.93
CA ALA A 21 -30.75 10.14 10.52
C ALA A 21 -30.23 9.07 9.53
N GLN A 22 -30.50 9.23 8.23
CA GLN A 22 -29.95 8.37 7.18
C GLN A 22 -28.46 8.68 6.92
N ALA A 23 -28.05 9.95 6.96
CA ALA A 23 -26.65 10.35 6.81
C ALA A 23 -25.77 9.96 8.01
N GLY A 24 -26.34 9.78 9.20
CA GLY A 24 -25.65 9.26 10.38
C GLY A 24 -25.44 7.75 10.38
N ASN A 25 -26.00 7.02 9.41
CA ASN A 25 -25.98 5.57 9.35
C ASN A 25 -25.68 5.02 7.94
N GLU A 26 -24.98 5.77 7.09
CA GLU A 26 -24.25 5.13 6.00
C GLU A 26 -23.05 4.40 6.62
N PRO A 27 -23.04 3.05 6.66
CA PRO A 27 -21.79 2.35 6.85
C PRO A 27 -20.92 2.76 5.68
N VAL A 28 -19.81 3.43 5.97
CA VAL A 28 -18.68 3.54 5.05
C VAL A 28 -18.20 2.10 4.81
N SER A 29 -18.89 1.42 3.91
CA SER A 29 -18.57 0.09 3.38
C SER A 29 -17.35 0.28 2.50
N GLY A 30 -16.22 0.38 3.17
CA GLY A 30 -14.91 0.67 2.59
C GLY A 30 -13.79 0.69 3.64
N ARG A 31 -14.09 0.48 4.93
CA ARG A 31 -13.08 0.31 5.97
C ARG A 31 -13.22 -1.07 6.58
N GLY A 32 -12.74 -2.06 5.83
CA GLY A 32 -12.81 -3.48 6.18
C GLY A 32 -11.59 -4.28 5.76
N GLU A 33 -10.44 -3.64 5.56
CA GLU A 33 -9.16 -4.32 5.61
C GLU A 33 -8.23 -3.43 6.43
N ALA A 34 -7.68 -3.97 7.52
CA ALA A 34 -6.74 -3.21 8.34
C ALA A 34 -5.59 -2.74 7.44
N PRO A 35 -5.22 -1.45 7.39
CA PRO A 35 -4.14 -0.96 6.54
C PRO A 35 -2.81 -1.72 6.72
N GLY A 36 -2.63 -2.39 7.87
CA GLY A 36 -1.48 -3.27 8.12
C GLY A 36 -1.52 -4.64 7.44
N ALA A 37 -2.70 -5.16 7.06
CA ALA A 37 -2.84 -6.45 6.37
C ALA A 37 -2.38 -6.36 4.91
N ASP A 38 -2.79 -5.30 4.20
CA ASP A 38 -2.32 -5.01 2.84
C ASP A 38 -0.81 -4.76 2.79
N PHE A 39 -0.30 -4.01 3.75
CA PHE A 39 1.13 -3.73 3.84
C PHE A 39 1.97 -4.98 4.13
N THR A 40 1.51 -5.84 5.05
CA THR A 40 2.20 -7.11 5.36
C THR A 40 2.18 -8.06 4.16
N ARG A 41 1.11 -8.06 3.36
CA ARG A 41 1.02 -8.81 2.10
C ARG A 41 2.02 -8.29 1.06
N LEU A 42 2.05 -6.98 0.83
CA LEU A 42 3.03 -6.32 -0.04
C LEU A 42 4.48 -6.58 0.41
N MET A 43 4.73 -6.59 1.72
CA MET A 43 6.04 -6.92 2.29
C MET A 43 6.46 -8.35 1.97
N ARG A 44 5.54 -9.31 2.11
CA ARG A 44 5.78 -10.72 1.82
C ARG A 44 6.07 -10.93 0.34
N GLU A 45 5.26 -10.33 -0.53
CA GLU A 45 5.47 -10.39 -1.98
C GLU A 45 6.81 -9.77 -2.38
N ALA A 46 7.20 -8.65 -1.78
CA ALA A 46 8.52 -8.05 -2.02
C ALA A 46 9.66 -8.99 -1.58
N LEU A 47 9.52 -9.67 -0.44
CA LEU A 47 10.50 -10.61 0.08
C LEU A 47 10.65 -11.85 -0.81
N GLU A 48 9.54 -12.40 -1.29
CA GLU A 48 9.50 -13.51 -2.25
C GLU A 48 10.13 -13.12 -3.58
N ASN A 49 9.89 -11.90 -4.05
CA ASN A 49 10.48 -11.39 -5.29
C ASN A 49 12.02 -11.26 -5.17
N VAL A 50 12.52 -10.72 -4.04
CA VAL A 50 13.97 -10.68 -3.76
C VAL A 50 14.58 -12.07 -3.72
N ASN A 51 13.89 -13.06 -3.14
CA ASN A 51 14.36 -14.45 -3.14
C ASN A 51 14.48 -15.01 -4.57
N GLY A 52 13.50 -14.75 -5.44
CA GLY A 52 13.54 -15.14 -6.85
C GLY A 52 14.69 -14.46 -7.63
N LEU A 53 14.91 -13.17 -7.40
CA LEU A 53 16.03 -12.42 -7.99
C LEU A 53 17.40 -12.94 -7.53
N GLN A 54 17.54 -13.30 -6.25
CA GLN A 54 18.76 -13.90 -5.70
C GLN A 54 19.06 -15.24 -6.38
N GLN A 55 18.05 -16.10 -6.53
CA GLN A 55 18.20 -17.42 -7.13
C GLN A 55 18.54 -17.33 -8.63
N THR A 56 17.91 -16.39 -9.34
CA THR A 56 18.23 -16.10 -10.75
C THR A 56 19.65 -15.56 -10.90
N SER A 57 20.09 -14.68 -10.00
CA SER A 57 21.45 -14.14 -10.00
C SER A 57 22.51 -15.21 -9.75
N SER A 58 22.25 -16.15 -8.83
CA SER A 58 23.13 -17.30 -8.63
C SER A 58 23.23 -18.17 -9.88
N ALA A 59 22.10 -18.48 -10.54
CA ALA A 59 22.09 -19.26 -11.78
C ALA A 59 22.87 -18.57 -12.92
N MET A 60 22.72 -17.24 -13.07
CA MET A 60 23.47 -16.46 -14.05
C MET A 60 24.96 -16.39 -13.72
N THR A 61 25.33 -16.30 -12.43
CA THR A 61 26.73 -16.30 -12.00
C THR A 61 27.40 -17.63 -12.31
N ASP A 62 26.68 -18.74 -12.07
CA ASP A 62 27.16 -20.07 -12.43
C ASP A 62 27.28 -20.24 -13.95
N ALA A 63 26.37 -19.68 -14.73
CA ALA A 63 26.44 -19.65 -16.20
C ALA A 63 27.68 -18.91 -16.71
N VAL A 64 27.98 -17.73 -16.15
CA VAL A 64 29.20 -16.97 -16.47
C VAL A 64 30.46 -17.76 -16.08
N ALA A 65 30.47 -18.38 -14.89
CA ALA A 65 31.61 -19.17 -14.42
C ALA A 65 31.85 -20.42 -15.28
N ARG A 66 30.81 -20.95 -15.93
CA ARG A 66 30.89 -22.04 -16.91
C ARG A 66 31.36 -21.60 -18.31
N GLY A 67 31.57 -20.30 -18.52
CA GLY A 67 32.01 -19.76 -19.81
C GLY A 67 30.88 -19.61 -20.84
N GLU A 68 29.63 -19.52 -20.40
CA GLU A 68 28.51 -19.15 -21.28
C GLU A 68 28.71 -17.71 -21.80
N GLU A 69 28.27 -17.45 -23.04
CA GLU A 69 28.55 -16.22 -23.79
C GLU A 69 27.71 -15.03 -23.24
N VAL A 70 28.14 -14.49 -22.10
CA VAL A 70 27.44 -13.37 -21.44
C VAL A 70 28.07 -12.05 -21.87
N ASN A 71 27.22 -11.13 -22.33
CA ASN A 71 27.66 -9.83 -22.79
C ASN A 71 28.18 -8.98 -21.61
N LEU A 72 29.49 -8.70 -21.58
CA LEU A 72 30.14 -7.93 -20.52
C LEU A 72 29.46 -6.57 -20.25
N THR A 73 28.90 -5.94 -21.28
CA THR A 73 28.14 -4.69 -21.15
C THR A 73 26.85 -4.89 -20.36
N GLU A 74 26.15 -6.00 -20.56
CA GLU A 74 24.94 -6.32 -19.78
C GLU A 74 25.28 -6.59 -18.31
N VAL A 75 26.41 -7.24 -18.02
CA VAL A 75 26.87 -7.48 -16.63
C VAL A 75 27.16 -6.16 -15.91
N MET A 76 27.83 -5.21 -16.58
CA MET A 76 28.10 -3.90 -15.99
C MET A 76 26.82 -3.10 -15.76
N VAL A 77 25.87 -3.13 -16.72
CA VAL A 77 24.57 -2.45 -16.58
C VAL A 77 23.75 -3.08 -15.47
N ALA A 78 23.72 -4.41 -15.38
CA ALA A 78 23.05 -5.14 -14.30
C ALA A 78 23.65 -4.78 -12.92
N THR A 79 24.98 -4.69 -12.84
CA THR A 79 25.69 -4.30 -11.61
C THR A 79 25.31 -2.88 -11.17
N GLN A 80 25.26 -1.92 -12.09
CA GLN A 80 24.85 -0.54 -11.78
C GLN A 80 23.38 -0.45 -11.35
N LYS A 81 22.48 -1.17 -12.03
CA LYS A 81 21.06 -1.24 -11.64
C LYS A 81 20.88 -1.83 -10.24
N SER A 82 21.58 -2.91 -9.91
CA SER A 82 21.54 -3.52 -8.57
C SER A 82 22.01 -2.55 -7.49
N ARG A 83 23.05 -1.76 -7.75
CA ARG A 83 23.53 -0.76 -6.77
C ARG A 83 22.47 0.29 -6.45
N VAL A 84 21.85 0.86 -7.48
CA VAL A 84 20.78 1.87 -7.31
C VAL A 84 19.57 1.27 -6.61
N ALA A 85 19.16 0.05 -6.99
CA ALA A 85 18.05 -0.66 -6.36
C ALA A 85 18.32 -0.95 -4.86
N PHE A 86 19.56 -1.31 -4.51
CA PHE A 86 19.95 -1.56 -3.12
C PHE A 86 19.91 -0.29 -2.26
N GLU A 87 20.39 0.83 -2.80
CA GLU A 87 20.30 2.13 -2.13
C GLU A 87 18.85 2.55 -1.89
N ALA A 88 17.97 2.35 -2.87
CA ALA A 88 16.54 2.60 -2.72
C ALA A 88 15.92 1.70 -1.64
N LEU A 89 16.24 0.40 -1.64
CA LEU A 89 15.73 -0.57 -0.67
C LEU A 89 16.17 -0.23 0.77
N LYS A 90 17.40 0.27 0.94
CA LYS A 90 17.90 0.72 2.24
C LYS A 90 17.02 1.83 2.82
N GLU A 91 16.64 2.81 2.00
CA GLU A 91 15.75 3.87 2.48
C GLU A 91 14.32 3.40 2.70
N THR A 92 13.81 2.51 1.86
CA THR A 92 12.51 1.88 2.10
C THR A 92 12.50 1.12 3.42
N ARG A 93 13.57 0.39 3.77
CA ARG A 93 13.71 -0.30 5.06
C ARG A 93 13.64 0.68 6.24
N ASN A 94 14.35 1.79 6.15
CA ASN A 94 14.36 2.80 7.20
C ASN A 94 12.95 3.38 7.42
N ARG A 95 12.25 3.71 6.32
CA ARG A 95 10.86 4.23 6.37
C ARG A 95 9.85 3.21 6.89
N LEU A 96 10.06 1.94 6.60
CA LEU A 96 9.27 0.82 7.14
C LEU A 96 9.39 0.70 8.66
N LEU A 97 10.62 0.82 9.17
CA LEU A 97 10.88 0.74 10.61
C LEU A 97 10.23 1.92 11.34
N GLU A 98 10.37 3.13 10.80
CA GLU A 98 9.70 4.34 11.31
C GLU A 98 8.18 4.18 11.32
N ALA A 99 7.59 3.72 10.22
CA ALA A 99 6.14 3.53 10.12
C ALA A 99 5.60 2.47 11.10
N TYR A 100 6.34 1.37 11.31
CA TYR A 100 5.97 0.38 12.34
C TYR A 100 6.01 0.99 13.74
N GLN A 101 7.05 1.77 14.02
CA GLN A 101 7.25 2.39 15.33
C GLN A 101 6.16 3.45 15.60
N GLU A 102 5.75 4.20 14.57
CA GLU A 102 4.65 5.18 14.64
C GLU A 102 3.30 4.50 14.89
N VAL A 103 2.98 3.42 14.16
CA VAL A 103 1.74 2.65 14.38
C VAL A 103 1.70 2.01 15.77
N SER A 104 2.83 1.49 16.25
CA SER A 104 2.94 0.93 17.61
C SER A 104 2.71 2.00 18.68
N ASN A 105 3.21 3.22 18.47
CA ASN A 105 3.03 4.34 19.40
C ASN A 105 1.63 4.95 19.35
N MET A 106 0.85 4.74 18.28
CA MET A 106 -0.56 5.14 18.21
C MET A 106 -1.52 4.20 18.96
N GLN A 107 -1.09 2.98 19.30
CA GLN A 107 -1.94 1.95 19.91
C GLN A 107 -1.70 1.75 21.42
N VAL A 108 -0.73 2.45 22.02
CA VAL A 108 -0.42 2.41 23.46
C VAL A 108 -1.02 3.58 24.23
#